data_AF-A0A8D8FXW8-F1
#
_entry.id   AF-A0A8D8FXW8-F1
#
_cell.length_a   1.000
_cell.length_b   1.000
_cell.length_c   1.000
_cell.angle_alpha   90.00
_cell.angle_beta   90.00
_cell.angle_gamma   90.00
#
_symmetry.space_group_name_H-M   'P 1'
#
loop_
_entity.id
_entity.type
_entity.pdbx_description
1 polymer ?
#
loop_
_entity_poly.entity_id
_entity_poly.type
_entity_poly.pdbx_seq_one_letter_code
_entity_poly.pdbx_strand_id
1 'polypeptide(L)'
;IEARPFATSAKLVARRPVKSAPSLRTVPAFSIESLQKNTLVMGPPKAQKREYRQHDKHLLQQKATSFRMYYDRGDLPIKMEYLTGGDKIAWTVDIDKLDYGLYLPLFFDGLSEIRHPYKTYARQGVQDLISHGGDKIYPVIPQLIIPIKNALNTRHIEVMC
;
A
#
# COMPACT_ATOMS: atom_id res chain seq x y z
N ILE A 1 18.36 -71.63 29.46
CA ILE A 1 16.95 -71.22 29.63
C ILE A 1 16.65 -70.28 28.48
N GLU A 2 16.08 -70.79 27.39
CA GLU A 2 15.83 -70.03 26.17
C GLU A 2 14.31 -70.01 25.95
N ALA A 3 13.76 -68.79 25.95
CA ALA A 3 12.31 -68.55 25.96
C ALA A 3 11.71 -68.70 24.56
N ARG A 4 10.65 -69.49 24.43
CA ARG A 4 9.79 -69.51 23.24
C ARG A 4 8.78 -68.35 23.31
N PRO A 5 8.58 -67.55 22.26
CA PRO A 5 7.47 -66.61 22.23
C PRO A 5 6.20 -67.29 21.69
N PHE A 6 5.11 -67.13 22.43
CA PHE A 6 3.74 -67.47 22.04
C PHE A 6 3.23 -66.42 21.03
N ALA A 7 2.86 -66.83 19.82
CA ALA A 7 2.23 -65.94 18.85
C ALA A 7 0.72 -65.81 19.16
N THR A 8 0.27 -64.60 19.48
CA THR A 8 -1.16 -64.28 19.62
C THR A 8 -1.66 -63.66 18.31
N SER A 9 -2.52 -64.37 17.58
CA SER A 9 -3.12 -63.89 16.33
C SER A 9 -4.36 -63.05 16.61
N ALA A 10 -4.26 -61.73 16.45
CA ALA A 10 -5.41 -60.84 16.42
C ALA A 10 -5.91 -60.72 14.97
N LYS A 11 -7.09 -61.29 14.68
CA LYS A 11 -7.77 -61.12 13.38
C LYS A 11 -8.27 -59.68 13.25
N LEU A 12 -7.65 -58.91 12.35
CA LEU A 12 -8.16 -57.62 11.91
C LEU A 12 -9.41 -57.82 11.03
N VAL A 13 -10.58 -57.35 11.50
CA VAL A 13 -11.79 -57.28 10.66
C VAL A 13 -11.68 -56.06 9.75
N ALA A 14 -11.67 -56.28 8.43
CA ALA A 14 -11.59 -55.22 7.44
C ALA A 14 -12.83 -54.30 7.50
N ARG A 15 -12.62 -53.03 7.84
CA ARG A 15 -13.65 -51.99 7.72
C ARG A 15 -13.93 -51.72 6.24
N ARG A 16 -15.20 -51.81 5.82
CA ARG A 16 -15.62 -51.46 4.44
C ARG A 16 -15.34 -49.96 4.18
N PRO A 17 -14.84 -49.58 3.00
CA PRO A 17 -14.64 -48.18 2.66
C PRO A 17 -16.00 -47.49 2.53
N VAL A 18 -16.17 -46.38 3.24
CA VAL A 18 -17.34 -45.49 3.11
C VAL A 18 -17.27 -44.87 1.71
N LYS A 19 -18.31 -45.07 0.88
CA LYS A 19 -18.40 -44.46 -0.45
C LYS A 19 -18.37 -42.93 -0.27
N SER A 20 -17.36 -42.25 -0.81
CA SER A 20 -17.29 -40.80 -0.81
C SER A 20 -18.47 -40.22 -1.60
N ALA A 21 -19.03 -39.11 -1.12
CA ALA A 21 -20.10 -38.40 -1.83
C ALA A 21 -19.61 -38.02 -3.25
N PRO A 22 -20.48 -38.05 -4.26
CA PRO A 22 -20.10 -37.67 -5.62
C PRO A 22 -19.67 -36.20 -5.64
N SER A 23 -18.49 -35.92 -6.21
CA SER A 23 -17.97 -34.57 -6.35
C SER A 23 -18.84 -33.74 -7.30
N LEU A 24 -19.19 -32.53 -6.88
CA LEU A 24 -19.98 -31.60 -7.71
C LEU A 24 -19.12 -31.05 -8.85
N ARG A 25 -19.65 -31.07 -10.07
CA ARG A 25 -18.99 -30.50 -11.26
C ARG A 25 -19.11 -28.98 -11.23
N THR A 26 -17.98 -28.28 -11.31
CA THR A 26 -17.99 -26.81 -11.37
C THR A 26 -18.34 -26.34 -12.79
N VAL A 27 -19.29 -25.41 -12.92
CA VAL A 27 -19.83 -24.93 -14.21
C VAL A 27 -19.89 -23.40 -14.26
N PRO A 28 -19.75 -22.77 -15.44
CA PRO A 28 -19.83 -21.32 -15.57
C PRO A 28 -21.21 -20.79 -15.17
N ALA A 29 -21.22 -19.56 -14.64
CA ALA A 29 -22.47 -18.87 -14.32
C ALA A 29 -23.30 -18.63 -15.58
N PHE A 30 -24.63 -18.72 -15.43
CA PHE A 30 -25.60 -18.51 -16.51
C PHE A 30 -25.48 -19.49 -17.70
N SER A 31 -24.82 -20.65 -17.51
CA SER A 31 -24.79 -21.74 -18.49
C SER A 31 -25.95 -22.71 -18.29
N ILE A 32 -26.40 -23.39 -19.35
CA ILE A 32 -27.42 -24.46 -19.28
C ILE A 32 -26.97 -25.57 -18.32
N GLU A 33 -25.67 -25.80 -18.20
CA GLU A 33 -25.07 -26.76 -17.27
C GLU A 33 -25.34 -26.41 -15.80
N SER A 34 -25.60 -25.14 -15.48
CA SER A 34 -25.94 -24.71 -14.12
C SER A 34 -27.29 -25.24 -13.62
N LEU A 35 -28.18 -25.66 -14.54
CA LEU A 35 -29.48 -26.26 -14.23
C LEU A 35 -29.41 -27.78 -14.01
N GLN A 36 -28.25 -28.39 -14.24
CA GLN A 36 -28.08 -29.84 -14.13
C GLN A 36 -27.94 -30.27 -12.66
N LYS A 37 -28.21 -31.55 -12.39
CA LYS A 37 -27.98 -32.12 -11.04
C LYS A 37 -26.49 -32.34 -10.82
N ASN A 38 -26.05 -32.23 -9.56
CA ASN A 38 -24.65 -32.42 -9.15
C ASN A 38 -23.66 -31.40 -9.74
N THR A 39 -24.11 -30.17 -10.01
CA THR A 39 -23.26 -29.07 -10.48
C THR A 39 -23.17 -27.94 -9.46
N LEU A 40 -22.03 -27.25 -9.43
CA LEU A 40 -21.75 -26.07 -8.60
C LEU A 40 -21.39 -24.91 -9.52
N VAL A 41 -22.11 -23.79 -9.40
CA VAL A 41 -21.86 -22.60 -10.23
C VAL A 41 -20.61 -21.87 -9.74
N MET A 42 -19.70 -21.53 -10.67
CA MET A 42 -18.57 -20.65 -10.36
C MET A 42 -19.09 -19.33 -9.81
N GLY A 43 -18.58 -18.92 -8.64
CA GLY A 43 -18.87 -17.59 -8.10
C GLY A 43 -18.42 -16.49 -9.08
N PRO A 44 -18.97 -15.27 -8.96
CA PRO A 44 -18.53 -14.15 -9.78
C PRO A 44 -17.00 -14.02 -9.70
N PRO A 45 -16.32 -13.62 -10.80
CA PRO A 45 -14.91 -13.31 -10.74
C PRO A 45 -14.68 -12.38 -9.56
N LYS A 46 -13.72 -12.72 -8.69
CA LYS A 46 -13.37 -11.82 -7.60
C LYS A 46 -13.09 -10.47 -8.23
N ALA A 47 -13.84 -9.44 -7.81
CA ALA A 47 -13.53 -8.07 -8.19
C ALA A 47 -12.02 -7.91 -7.99
N GLN A 48 -11.33 -7.31 -8.96
CA GLN A 48 -9.92 -6.96 -8.79
C GLN A 48 -9.84 -5.98 -7.62
N LYS A 49 -9.81 -6.52 -6.40
CA LYS A 49 -9.10 -5.91 -5.30
C LYS A 49 -7.70 -5.82 -5.88
N ARG A 50 -7.29 -4.62 -6.26
CA ARG A 50 -5.88 -4.24 -6.35
C ARG A 50 -5.34 -4.39 -4.94
N GLU A 51 -5.23 -5.65 -4.50
CA GLU A 51 -4.57 -6.04 -3.28
C GLU A 51 -3.17 -5.48 -3.40
N TYR A 52 -2.66 -4.98 -2.28
CA TYR A 52 -1.27 -4.59 -2.14
C TYR A 52 -0.42 -5.85 -2.34
N ARG A 53 -0.17 -6.25 -3.59
CA ARG A 53 0.71 -7.36 -3.86
C ARG A 53 2.08 -6.83 -3.49
N GLN A 54 2.80 -7.49 -2.59
CA GLN A 54 4.19 -7.13 -2.29
C GLN A 54 5.05 -7.09 -3.58
N HIS A 55 4.59 -7.76 -4.64
CA HIS A 55 5.14 -7.75 -5.99
C HIS A 55 4.86 -6.46 -6.80
N ASP A 56 3.87 -5.64 -6.42
CA ASP A 56 3.63 -4.31 -7.00
C ASP A 56 4.59 -3.24 -6.44
N LYS A 57 5.43 -3.58 -5.45
CA LYS A 57 6.49 -2.68 -4.95
C LYS A 57 7.44 -2.18 -6.05
N HIS A 58 7.61 -2.97 -7.12
CA HIS A 58 8.48 -2.62 -8.24
C HIS A 58 7.74 -1.92 -9.40
N LEU A 59 6.42 -2.11 -9.54
CA LEU A 59 5.58 -1.43 -10.54
C LEU A 59 5.03 -0.08 -10.02
N LEU A 60 4.88 0.03 -8.70
CA LEU A 60 4.78 1.27 -7.92
C LEU A 60 6.18 1.70 -7.46
N GLN A 61 7.23 1.41 -8.22
CA GLN A 61 8.45 2.20 -8.12
C GLN A 61 8.03 3.60 -8.53
N GLN A 62 7.57 4.36 -7.54
CA GLN A 62 6.87 5.62 -7.77
C GLN A 62 7.77 6.44 -8.66
N LYS A 63 7.24 6.81 -9.82
CA LYS A 63 7.88 7.80 -10.68
C LYS A 63 8.35 8.90 -9.75
N ALA A 64 9.67 9.15 -9.73
CA ALA A 64 10.26 10.04 -8.75
C ALA A 64 9.41 11.32 -8.68
N THR A 65 8.94 11.66 -7.49
CA THR A 65 8.11 12.84 -7.31
C THR A 65 8.87 14.06 -7.79
N SER A 66 8.14 15.09 -8.20
CA SER A 66 8.73 16.38 -8.51
C SER A 66 9.50 16.88 -7.28
N PHE A 67 8.96 16.63 -6.08
CA PHE A 67 9.63 16.90 -4.81
C PHE A 67 11.03 16.27 -4.74
N ARG A 68 11.15 14.96 -5.01
CA ARG A 68 12.44 14.26 -4.98
C ARG A 68 13.43 14.85 -5.99
N MET A 69 12.96 15.20 -7.18
CA MET A 69 13.83 15.85 -8.17
C MET A 69 14.35 17.21 -7.70
N TYR A 70 13.52 18.04 -7.07
CA TYR A 70 13.93 19.33 -6.55
C TYR A 70 14.86 19.18 -5.34
N TYR A 71 14.62 18.17 -4.50
CA TYR A 71 15.50 17.84 -3.39
C TYR A 71 16.88 17.43 -3.90
N ASP A 72 16.96 16.48 -4.84
CA ASP A 72 18.23 15.96 -5.38
C ASP A 72 19.05 17.05 -6.11
N ARG A 73 18.37 18.06 -6.68
CA ARG A 73 19.02 19.24 -7.28
C ARG A 73 19.49 20.28 -6.26
N GLY A 74 18.92 20.29 -5.05
CA GLY A 74 19.16 21.33 -4.06
C GLY A 74 18.38 22.62 -4.30
N ASP A 75 17.29 22.56 -5.06
CA ASP A 75 16.45 23.73 -5.42
C ASP A 75 15.39 24.06 -4.34
N LEU A 76 15.29 23.22 -3.31
CA LEU A 76 14.33 23.42 -2.22
C LEU A 76 14.84 24.45 -1.21
N PRO A 77 13.98 25.36 -0.71
CA PRO A 77 14.32 26.39 0.27
C PRO A 77 14.40 25.83 1.71
N ILE A 78 14.99 24.65 1.86
CA ILE A 78 15.09 23.91 3.13
C ILE A 78 16.50 23.36 3.32
N LYS A 79 16.93 23.24 4.57
CA LYS A 79 18.20 22.64 5.00
C LYS A 79 17.98 21.70 6.18
N MET A 80 18.90 20.76 6.36
CA MET A 80 18.95 19.93 7.54
C MET A 80 19.36 20.76 8.76
N GLU A 81 18.58 20.70 9.84
CA GLU A 81 18.98 21.25 11.13
C GLU A 81 19.78 20.19 11.90
N TYR A 82 21.03 20.49 12.25
CA TYR A 82 21.95 19.55 12.92
C TYR A 82 21.88 19.60 14.46
N LEU A 83 20.91 20.31 15.04
CA LEU A 83 20.77 20.38 16.49
C LEU A 83 20.38 19.01 17.07
N THR A 84 20.80 18.76 18.31
CA THR A 84 20.83 17.47 19.03
C THR A 84 19.45 16.83 19.32
N GLY A 85 18.41 17.12 18.53
CA GLY A 85 17.01 16.78 18.81
C GLY A 85 16.16 16.25 17.65
N GLY A 86 16.73 15.99 16.46
CA GLY A 86 16.06 15.18 15.42
C GLY A 86 16.06 15.76 14.00
N ASP A 87 15.36 15.05 13.09
CA ASP A 87 15.16 15.38 11.67
C ASP A 87 14.26 16.62 11.48
N LYS A 88 14.71 17.79 11.94
CA LYS A 88 14.02 19.06 11.68
C LYS A 88 14.58 19.72 10.42
N ILE A 89 13.68 20.39 9.70
CA ILE A 89 14.06 21.22 8.55
C ILE A 89 14.17 22.67 9.01
N ALA A 90 15.21 23.35 8.55
CA ALA A 90 15.35 24.79 8.67
C ALA A 90 15.07 25.42 7.30
N TRP A 91 14.21 26.43 7.26
CA TRP A 91 13.92 27.17 6.04
C TRP A 91 15.03 28.17 5.73
N THR A 92 15.47 28.23 4.47
CA THR A 92 16.48 29.22 4.04
C THR A 92 15.88 30.58 3.74
N VAL A 93 14.57 30.63 3.54
CA VAL A 93 13.77 31.81 3.23
C VAL A 93 12.60 31.85 4.21
N ASP A 94 12.23 33.04 4.68
CA ASP A 94 11.08 33.24 5.56
C ASP A 94 9.80 32.66 4.91
N ILE A 95 9.08 31.80 5.64
CA ILE A 95 7.87 31.12 5.14
C ILE A 95 6.83 32.12 4.59
N ASP A 96 6.76 33.30 5.19
CA ASP A 96 5.85 34.36 4.77
C ASP A 96 6.13 34.88 3.36
N LYS A 97 7.38 34.81 2.89
CA LYS A 97 7.84 35.32 1.59
C LYS A 97 7.90 34.24 0.50
N LEU A 98 7.65 32.97 0.83
CA LEU A 98 7.63 31.91 -0.18
C LEU A 98 6.43 32.05 -1.12
N ASP A 99 6.64 31.64 -2.38
CA ASP A 99 5.57 31.45 -3.36
C ASP A 99 4.83 30.14 -3.10
N TYR A 100 3.65 30.24 -2.50
CA TYR A 100 2.81 29.09 -2.18
C TYR A 100 2.30 28.37 -3.43
N GLY A 101 2.18 29.05 -4.58
CA GLY A 101 1.74 28.45 -5.83
C GLY A 101 2.74 27.44 -6.38
N LEU A 102 4.04 27.67 -6.16
CA LEU A 102 5.11 26.75 -6.55
C LEU A 102 5.36 25.70 -5.46
N TYR A 103 5.60 26.15 -4.24
CA TYR A 103 6.16 25.27 -3.21
C TYR A 103 5.11 24.39 -2.55
N LEU A 104 3.90 24.88 -2.27
CA LEU A 104 2.91 24.05 -1.57
C LEU A 104 2.51 22.81 -2.39
N PRO A 105 2.16 22.90 -3.69
CA PRO A 105 1.89 21.70 -4.50
C PRO A 105 3.11 20.79 -4.63
N LEU A 106 4.32 21.34 -4.71
CA LEU A 106 5.57 20.58 -4.77
C LEU A 106 5.78 19.73 -3.50
N PHE A 107 5.58 20.32 -2.32
CA PHE A 107 5.67 19.60 -1.04
C PHE A 107 4.54 18.57 -0.88
N PHE A 108 3.33 18.88 -1.37
CA PHE A 108 2.22 17.93 -1.40
C PHE A 108 2.47 16.73 -2.33
N ASP A 109 3.16 16.92 -3.45
CA ASP A 109 3.59 15.81 -4.34
C ASP A 109 4.56 14.87 -3.60
N GLY A 110 5.40 15.43 -2.72
CA GLY A 110 6.30 14.68 -1.86
C GLY A 110 5.62 13.81 -0.79
N LEU A 111 4.31 13.97 -0.52
CA LEU A 111 3.60 13.15 0.47
C LEU A 111 3.54 11.67 0.09
N SER A 112 3.69 11.35 -1.20
CA SER A 112 3.75 9.96 -1.66
C SER A 112 5.11 9.28 -1.40
N GLU A 113 6.14 10.05 -1.00
CA GLU A 113 7.46 9.51 -0.70
C GLU A 113 7.47 8.70 0.60
N ILE A 114 8.10 7.52 0.52
CA ILE A 114 8.22 6.57 1.63
C ILE A 114 9.65 6.42 2.15
N ARG A 115 10.63 7.01 1.45
CA ARG A 115 12.06 6.87 1.79
C ARG A 115 12.55 8.08 2.57
N HIS A 116 13.34 7.82 3.61
CA HIS A 116 14.15 8.87 4.25
C HIS A 116 15.29 9.27 3.28
N PRO A 117 15.66 10.57 3.18
CA PRO A 117 15.14 11.72 3.93
C PRO A 117 13.86 12.35 3.37
N TYR A 118 13.49 12.08 2.11
CA TYR A 118 12.40 12.75 1.39
C TYR A 118 11.08 12.79 2.16
N LYS A 119 10.67 11.65 2.75
CA LYS A 119 9.41 11.55 3.50
C LYS A 119 9.33 12.54 4.65
N THR A 120 10.43 12.73 5.38
CA THR A 120 10.46 13.57 6.57
C THR A 120 10.39 15.04 6.18
N TYR A 121 11.14 15.41 5.13
CA TYR A 121 11.22 16.79 4.64
C TYR A 121 9.91 17.21 3.97
N ALA A 122 9.28 16.32 3.19
CA ALA A 122 7.99 16.59 2.58
C ALA A 122 6.91 16.84 3.66
N ARG A 123 6.81 15.95 4.66
CA ARG A 123 5.82 16.05 5.75
C ARG A 123 6.00 17.30 6.59
N GLN A 124 7.22 17.55 7.03
CA GLN A 124 7.52 18.73 7.85
C GLN A 124 7.30 20.02 7.05
N GLY A 125 7.69 20.04 5.77
CA GLY A 125 7.47 21.21 4.92
C GLY A 125 6.00 21.51 4.68
N VAL A 126 5.17 20.48 4.45
CA VAL A 126 3.71 20.65 4.37
C VAL A 126 3.14 21.18 5.69
N GLN A 127 3.56 20.63 6.83
CA GLN A 127 3.11 21.07 8.16
C GLN A 127 3.43 22.55 8.38
N ASP A 128 4.67 22.97 8.10
CA ASP A 128 5.13 24.34 8.31
C ASP A 128 4.43 25.33 7.37
N LEU A 129 4.31 24.98 6.09
CA LEU A 129 3.65 25.82 5.08
C LEU A 129 2.17 26.02 5.40
N ILE A 130 1.45 24.97 5.82
CA ILE A 130 0.03 25.09 6.21
C ILE A 130 -0.11 25.92 7.49
N SER A 131 0.75 25.68 8.49
CA SER A 131 0.66 26.37 9.79
C SER A 131 0.91 27.88 9.69
N HIS A 132 1.77 28.31 8.76
CA HIS A 132 2.14 29.73 8.57
C HIS A 132 1.54 30.33 7.29
N GLY A 133 0.73 29.59 6.53
CA GLY A 133 0.29 30.01 5.20
C GLY A 133 -0.83 31.04 5.18
N GLY A 134 -1.72 31.03 6.19
CA GLY A 134 -2.86 31.94 6.27
C GLY A 134 -3.63 32.03 4.95
N ASP A 135 -3.84 33.25 4.47
CA ASP A 135 -4.64 33.54 3.26
C ASP A 135 -3.98 33.09 1.95
N LYS A 136 -2.68 32.76 1.96
CA LYS A 136 -1.95 32.30 0.77
C LYS A 136 -2.31 30.86 0.36
N ILE A 137 -3.01 30.12 1.22
CA ILE A 137 -3.38 28.71 0.97
C ILE A 137 -4.59 28.61 0.05
N TYR A 138 -5.63 29.43 0.26
CA TYR A 138 -6.89 29.35 -0.50
C TYR A 138 -6.72 29.34 -2.04
N PRO A 139 -5.87 30.20 -2.67
CA PRO A 139 -5.76 30.21 -4.12
C PRO A 139 -5.05 28.96 -4.68
N VAL A 140 -4.37 28.20 -3.82
CA VAL A 140 -3.56 27.04 -4.21
C VAL A 140 -4.34 25.72 -4.08
N ILE A 141 -5.45 25.70 -3.34
CA ILE A 141 -6.26 24.48 -3.09
C ILE A 141 -6.54 23.66 -4.36
N PRO A 142 -6.92 24.24 -5.51
CA PRO A 142 -7.18 23.45 -6.72
C PRO A 142 -5.97 22.64 -7.19
N GLN A 143 -4.75 23.15 -6.97
CA GLN A 143 -3.50 22.50 -7.35
C GLN A 143 -3.14 21.33 -6.43
N LEU A 144 -3.68 21.28 -5.21
CA LEU A 144 -3.39 20.23 -4.22
C LEU A 144 -4.18 18.94 -4.47
N ILE A 145 -5.27 19.00 -5.24
CA ILE A 145 -6.18 17.87 -5.47
C ILE A 145 -5.45 16.68 -6.11
N ILE A 146 -4.62 16.94 -7.14
CA ILE A 146 -3.92 15.88 -7.88
C ILE A 146 -2.84 15.22 -6.99
N PRO A 147 -1.94 15.97 -6.32
CA PRO A 147 -0.99 15.41 -5.37
C PRO A 147 -1.64 14.55 -4.28
N ILE A 148 -2.73 15.02 -3.66
CA ILE A 148 -3.46 14.26 -2.62
C ILE A 148 -4.01 12.95 -3.19
N LYS A 149 -4.66 13.04 -4.36
CA LYS A 149 -5.16 11.84 -5.06
C LYS A 149 -4.04 10.85 -5.34
N ASN A 150 -2.88 11.32 -5.78
CA ASN A 150 -1.73 10.48 -6.09
C ASN A 150 -1.20 9.81 -4.82
N ALA A 151 -1.03 10.55 -3.72
CA ALA A 151 -0.60 10.03 -2.43
C ALA A 151 -1.56 8.95 -1.88
N LEU A 152 -2.87 9.15 -1.96
CA LEU A 152 -3.85 8.15 -1.53
C LEU A 152 -3.92 6.94 -2.46
N ASN A 153 -3.74 7.15 -3.76
CA ASN A 153 -3.69 6.07 -4.75
C ASN A 153 -2.46 5.16 -4.58
N THR A 154 -1.45 5.61 -3.83
CA THR A 154 -0.35 4.73 -3.44
C THR A 154 -0.88 3.52 -2.69
N ARG A 155 -1.94 3.67 -1.88
CA ARG A 155 -2.47 2.72 -0.89
C ARG A 155 -1.45 2.20 0.13
N HIS A 156 -0.36 2.93 0.31
CA HIS A 156 0.67 2.60 1.29
C HIS A 156 0.18 3.05 2.67
N ILE A 157 0.15 2.14 3.64
CA ILE A 157 -0.41 2.44 4.97
C ILE A 157 0.24 3.66 5.62
N GLU A 158 1.57 3.78 5.52
CA GLU A 158 2.30 4.93 6.10
C GLU A 158 2.01 6.26 5.39
N VAL A 159 1.53 6.24 4.14
CA VAL A 159 1.19 7.47 3.38
C VAL A 159 -0.25 7.88 3.65
N MET A 160 -1.12 6.93 3.98
CA MET A 160 -2.54 7.18 4.22
C MET A 160 -2.86 7.62 5.66
N CYS A 161 -1.98 7.32 6.61
CA CYS A 161 -2.12 7.61 8.05
C CYS A 161 -1.25 8.79 8.48
#